data_AF-E8PMU2-F1
#
_entry.id   AF-E8PMU2-F1
#
_cell.length_a   1.000
_cell.length_b   1.000
_cell.length_c   1.000
_cell.angle_alpha   90.00
_cell.angle_beta   90.00
_cell.angle_gamma   90.00
#
_symmetry.space_group_name_H-M   'P 1'
#
loop_
_entity.id
_entity.type
_entity.pdbx_description
1 polymer ?
#
loop_
_entity_poly.entity_id
_entity_poly.type
_entity_poly.pdbx_seq_one_letter_code
_entity_poly.pdbx_strand_id
1 'polypeptide(L)'
;MERVGLRASPRITLEALKEALKGVRFPEAKVYFITDWQDRRHQARYALLIHGGKKDLLTPDAFGPAFQGGEEALSELVSLLLDLGARKFYEAVVSPGELTGLLNLPPEELLRRINAIANPTDPGIYLKRAA
;
A
#
# COMPACT_ATOMS: atom_id res chain seq x y z
N MET A 1 9.19 2.18 12.44
CA MET A 1 8.13 1.85 11.46
C MET A 1 7.54 0.53 11.84
N GLU A 2 6.22 0.49 12.05
CA GLU A 2 5.48 -0.72 12.41
C GLU A 2 5.22 -1.56 11.15
N ARG A 3 5.44 -2.88 11.22
CA ARG A 3 5.18 -3.81 10.11
C ARG A 3 3.96 -4.67 10.44
N VAL A 4 2.95 -4.66 9.58
CA VAL A 4 1.68 -5.34 9.81
C VAL A 4 1.27 -6.22 8.63
N GLY A 5 0.57 -7.31 8.93
CA GLY A 5 0.05 -8.25 7.93
C GLY A 5 1.03 -9.31 7.45
N LEU A 6 0.61 -10.06 6.44
CA LEU A 6 1.30 -11.23 5.90
C LEU A 6 1.31 -11.20 4.38
N ARG A 7 2.44 -11.56 3.77
CA ARG A 7 2.59 -11.64 2.31
C ARG A 7 1.50 -12.53 1.71
N ALA A 8 1.01 -12.14 0.52
CA ALA A 8 0.00 -12.89 -0.24
C ALA A 8 -1.28 -13.24 0.55
N SER A 9 -1.58 -12.51 1.63
CA SER A 9 -2.72 -12.75 2.51
C SER A 9 -3.59 -11.49 2.60
N PRO A 10 -4.38 -11.15 1.55
CA PRO A 10 -5.02 -9.85 1.44
C PRO A 10 -6.00 -9.57 2.59
N ARG A 11 -6.89 -10.52 2.89
CA ARG A 11 -7.93 -10.35 3.92
C ARG A 11 -7.34 -10.24 5.32
N ILE A 12 -6.39 -11.12 5.68
CA ILE A 12 -5.71 -11.08 6.98
C ILE A 12 -4.95 -9.75 7.14
N THR A 13 -4.26 -9.30 6.08
CA THR A 13 -3.51 -8.04 6.10
C THR A 13 -4.42 -6.82 6.20
N LEU A 14 -5.57 -6.84 5.51
CA LEU A 14 -6.56 -5.77 5.60
C LEU A 14 -7.13 -5.64 7.01
N GLU A 15 -7.50 -6.75 7.66
CA GLU A 15 -8.00 -6.72 9.04
C GLU A 15 -6.93 -6.24 10.03
N ALA A 16 -5.69 -6.72 9.89
CA ALA A 16 -4.57 -6.22 10.69
C ALA A 16 -4.34 -4.71 10.50
N LEU A 17 -4.48 -4.20 9.28
CA LEU A 17 -4.42 -2.76 9.00
C LEU A 17 -5.58 -2.01 9.65
N LYS A 18 -6.83 -2.47 9.51
CA LYS A 18 -7.99 -1.85 10.16
C LYS A 18 -7.77 -1.68 11.66
N GLU A 19 -7.27 -2.72 12.33
CA GLU A 19 -6.91 -2.67 13.75
C GLU A 19 -5.80 -1.65 14.02
N ALA A 20 -4.70 -1.70 13.26
CA ALA A 20 -3.58 -0.77 13.42
C ALA A 20 -3.95 0.69 13.16
N LEU A 21 -5.00 0.95 12.38
CA LEU A 21 -5.46 2.28 11.98
C LEU A 21 -6.59 2.85 12.86
N LYS A 22 -7.08 2.10 13.86
CA LYS A 22 -8.14 2.57 14.77
C LYS A 22 -7.77 3.89 15.44
N GLY A 23 -8.67 4.87 15.34
CA GLY A 23 -8.51 6.18 15.97
C GLY A 23 -7.45 7.09 15.34
N VAL A 24 -6.84 6.69 14.22
CA VAL A 24 -5.88 7.50 13.47
C VAL A 24 -6.62 8.37 12.45
N ARG A 25 -6.15 9.60 12.22
CA ARG A 25 -6.58 10.46 11.11
C ARG A 25 -5.39 10.80 10.24
N PHE A 26 -5.60 10.91 8.94
CA PHE A 26 -4.53 11.04 7.93
C PHE A 26 -4.57 12.32 7.08
N PRO A 27 -4.86 13.51 7.63
CA PRO A 27 -4.96 14.72 6.79
C PRO A 27 -3.65 15.08 6.09
N GLU A 28 -2.50 14.73 6.68
CA GLU A 28 -1.17 15.04 6.13
C GLU A 28 -0.39 13.82 5.65
N ALA A 29 -0.95 12.61 5.80
CA ALA A 29 -0.26 11.39 5.47
C ALA A 29 -0.07 11.20 3.97
N LYS A 30 1.08 10.65 3.63
CA LYS A 30 1.44 10.18 2.31
C LYS A 30 1.26 8.66 2.30
N VAL A 31 0.42 8.21 1.39
CA VAL A 31 0.15 6.79 1.14
C VAL A 31 0.94 6.39 -0.10
N TYR A 32 1.78 5.36 0.03
CA TYR A 32 2.58 4.81 -1.06
C TYR A 32 2.13 3.38 -1.34
N PHE A 33 1.63 3.14 -2.54
CA PHE A 33 1.46 1.80 -3.07
C PHE A 33 2.76 1.37 -3.75
N ILE A 34 3.33 0.24 -3.34
CA ILE A 34 4.59 -0.27 -3.87
C ILE A 34 4.27 -1.49 -4.72
N THR A 35 4.59 -1.44 -6.01
CA THR A 35 4.22 -2.48 -6.99
C THR A 35 5.38 -2.86 -7.90
N ASP A 36 5.27 -4.01 -8.55
CA ASP A 36 6.29 -4.60 -9.42
C ASP A 36 6.04 -4.41 -10.92
N TRP A 37 4.83 -3.97 -11.33
CA TRP A 37 4.49 -3.73 -12.74
C TRP A 37 3.65 -2.46 -12.92
N GLN A 38 4.09 -1.57 -13.81
CA GLN A 38 3.31 -0.39 -14.20
C GLN A 38 2.21 -0.72 -15.22
N ASP A 39 2.54 -1.50 -16.26
CA ASP A 39 1.65 -1.72 -17.42
C ASP A 39 0.70 -2.91 -17.25
N ARG A 40 0.91 -3.78 -16.26
CA ARG A 40 0.12 -5.00 -16.05
C ARG A 40 -0.64 -4.98 -14.73
N ARG A 41 -1.46 -3.95 -14.51
CA ARG A 41 -2.26 -3.79 -13.27
C ARG A 41 -3.12 -5.01 -12.95
N HIS A 42 -3.62 -5.72 -13.96
CA HIS A 42 -4.43 -6.95 -13.81
C HIS A 42 -3.66 -8.16 -13.22
N GLN A 43 -2.32 -8.07 -13.12
CA GLN A 43 -1.44 -9.08 -12.49
C GLN A 43 -0.57 -8.47 -11.40
N ALA A 44 -0.77 -7.19 -11.07
CA ALA A 44 0.08 -6.48 -10.13
C ALA A 44 -0.13 -6.96 -8.70
N ARG A 45 0.96 -6.98 -7.93
CA ARG A 45 0.92 -7.08 -6.46
C ARG A 45 1.25 -5.74 -5.85
N TYR A 46 0.66 -5.47 -4.70
CA TYR A 46 0.83 -4.21 -3.99
C TYR A 46 1.20 -4.45 -2.53
N ALA A 47 2.26 -3.79 -2.11
CA ALA A 47 2.56 -3.47 -0.72
C ALA A 47 2.10 -2.04 -0.40
N LEU A 48 2.00 -1.70 0.87
CA LEU A 48 1.56 -0.40 1.35
C LEU A 48 2.56 0.18 2.33
N LEU A 49 2.91 1.45 2.13
CA LEU A 49 3.62 2.26 3.12
C LEU A 49 2.79 3.52 3.42
N ILE A 50 2.51 3.77 4.69
CA ILE A 50 1.89 5.02 5.15
C ILE A 50 2.94 5.79 5.94
N HIS A 51 3.16 7.04 5.55
CA HIS A 51 4.16 7.92 6.17
C HIS A 51 3.60 9.33 6.40
N GLY A 52 3.99 9.96 7.51
CA GLY A 52 3.56 11.33 7.83
C GLY A 52 2.25 11.35 8.63
N GLY A 53 2.35 11.10 9.92
CA GLY A 53 1.23 11.10 10.85
C GLY A 53 1.76 10.82 12.26
N LYS A 54 0.98 10.13 13.10
CA LYS A 54 1.46 9.67 14.41
C LYS A 54 2.44 8.48 14.33
N LYS A 55 2.33 7.65 13.28
CA LYS A 55 3.17 6.47 13.09
C LYS A 55 3.31 6.11 11.61
N ASP A 56 4.48 5.57 11.27
CA ASP A 56 4.74 4.99 9.96
C ASP A 56 4.42 3.49 9.97
N LEU A 57 3.69 3.03 8.95
CA LEU A 57 3.20 1.66 8.80
C LEU A 57 3.64 1.08 7.47
N LEU A 58 4.08 -0.18 7.48
CA LEU A 58 4.43 -0.94 6.29
C LEU A 58 3.67 -2.27 6.28
N THR A 59 3.10 -2.62 5.12
CA THR A 59 2.61 -3.98 4.86
C THR A 59 3.45 -4.64 3.78
N PRO A 60 3.61 -5.97 3.81
CA PRO A 60 4.22 -6.69 2.69
C PRO A 60 3.31 -6.64 1.44
N ASP A 61 3.81 -7.22 0.35
CA ASP A 61 3.08 -7.43 -0.91
C ASP A 61 1.95 -8.45 -0.71
N ALA A 62 0.78 -7.94 -0.34
CA ALA A 62 -0.37 -8.73 0.07
C ALA A 62 -1.65 -8.39 -0.72
N PHE A 63 -1.67 -7.27 -1.44
CA PHE A 63 -2.84 -6.77 -2.16
C PHE A 63 -2.69 -6.86 -3.68
N GLY A 64 -3.80 -6.66 -4.40
CA GLY A 64 -3.83 -6.65 -5.86
C GLY A 64 -4.35 -7.95 -6.49
N PRO A 65 -4.67 -7.91 -7.80
CA PRO A 65 -5.25 -9.04 -8.52
C PRO A 65 -4.31 -10.24 -8.68
N ALA A 66 -3.03 -10.11 -8.34
CA ALA A 66 -2.10 -11.24 -8.24
C ALA A 66 -2.53 -12.30 -7.20
N PHE A 67 -3.39 -11.93 -6.24
CA PHE A 67 -3.84 -12.79 -5.16
C PHE A 67 -5.37 -12.94 -5.16
N GLN A 68 -5.86 -14.12 -4.78
CA GLN A 68 -7.30 -14.37 -4.66
C GLN A 68 -7.93 -13.39 -3.64
N GLY A 69 -8.95 -12.63 -4.07
CA GLY A 69 -9.57 -11.59 -3.26
C GLY A 69 -8.70 -10.35 -3.01
N GLY A 70 -7.52 -10.27 -3.62
CA GLY A 70 -6.57 -9.18 -3.40
C GLY A 70 -6.96 -7.87 -4.07
N GLU A 71 -7.67 -7.91 -5.21
CA GLU A 71 -8.25 -6.72 -5.85
C GLU A 71 -9.35 -6.10 -5.00
N GLU A 72 -10.26 -6.93 -4.47
CA GLU A 72 -11.33 -6.47 -3.58
C GLU A 72 -10.77 -5.88 -2.28
N ALA A 73 -9.80 -6.57 -1.66
CA ALA A 73 -9.13 -6.07 -0.47
C ALA A 73 -8.35 -4.77 -0.72
N LEU A 74 -7.76 -4.59 -1.91
CA LEU A 74 -7.11 -3.34 -2.31
C LEU A 74 -8.13 -2.21 -2.45
N SER A 75 -9.28 -2.47 -3.07
CA SER A 75 -10.36 -1.50 -3.20
C SER A 75 -10.89 -1.10 -1.82
N GLU A 76 -11.14 -2.05 -0.92
CA GLU A 76 -11.58 -1.78 0.45
C GLU A 76 -10.54 -0.98 1.26
N LEU A 77 -9.24 -1.30 1.10
CA LEU A 77 -8.15 -0.56 1.70
C LEU A 77 -8.14 0.90 1.25
N VAL A 78 -8.27 1.15 -0.05
CA VAL A 78 -8.26 2.51 -0.62
C VAL A 78 -9.46 3.30 -0.11
N SER A 79 -10.65 2.72 -0.09
CA SER A 79 -11.85 3.34 0.49
C SER A 79 -11.65 3.70 1.97
N LEU A 80 -11.11 2.77 2.77
CA LEU A 80 -10.79 3.04 4.18
C LEU A 80 -9.82 4.22 4.34
N LEU A 81 -8.76 4.28 3.54
CA LEU A 81 -7.78 5.37 3.63
C LEU A 81 -8.39 6.72 3.26
N LEU A 82 -9.27 6.75 2.26
CA LEU A 82 -10.04 7.95 1.89
C LEU A 82 -10.98 8.39 3.03
N ASP A 83 -11.69 7.45 3.66
CA ASP A 83 -12.58 7.73 4.80
C ASP A 83 -11.81 8.26 6.03
N LEU A 84 -10.57 7.81 6.23
CA LEU A 84 -9.66 8.32 7.26
C LEU A 84 -9.02 9.69 6.89
N GLY A 85 -9.36 10.23 5.72
CA GLY A 85 -8.99 11.57 5.26
C GLY A 85 -7.65 11.65 4.53
N ALA A 86 -7.09 10.53 4.06
CA ALA A 86 -5.87 10.55 3.26
C ALA A 86 -6.11 11.26 1.93
N ARG A 87 -5.17 12.13 1.53
CA ARG A 87 -5.27 12.95 0.30
C ARG A 87 -4.10 12.79 -0.66
N LYS A 88 -2.95 12.32 -0.17
CA LYS A 88 -1.70 12.27 -0.94
C LYS A 88 -1.35 10.82 -1.22
N PHE A 89 -1.73 10.34 -2.40
CA PHE A 89 -1.45 8.99 -2.85
C PHE A 89 -0.31 8.99 -3.87
N TYR A 90 0.57 8.01 -3.73
CA TYR A 90 1.71 7.80 -4.60
C TYR A 90 1.85 6.32 -4.96
N GLU A 91 2.45 6.04 -6.10
CA GLU A 91 2.80 4.69 -6.55
C GLU A 91 4.32 4.63 -6.79
N ALA A 92 4.97 3.66 -6.17
CA ALA A 92 6.38 3.34 -6.37
C ALA A 92 6.48 2.02 -7.15
N VAL A 93 7.03 2.08 -8.35
CA VAL A 93 7.22 0.90 -9.21
C VAL A 93 8.65 0.42 -9.09
N VAL A 94 8.83 -0.87 -8.82
CA VAL A 94 10.13 -1.53 -8.71
C VAL A 94 10.20 -2.79 -9.56
N SER A 95 11.39 -3.37 -9.74
CA SER A 95 11.48 -4.66 -10.43
C SER A 95 10.92 -5.78 -9.54
N PRO A 96 10.28 -6.83 -10.12
CA PRO A 96 9.70 -7.93 -9.33
C PRO A 96 10.72 -8.62 -8.40
N GLY A 97 11.97 -8.75 -8.83
CA GLY A 97 13.05 -9.33 -8.04
C GLY A 97 13.51 -8.45 -6.88
N GLU A 98 13.34 -7.13 -6.99
CA GLU A 98 13.74 -6.18 -5.95
C GLU A 98 12.69 -6.00 -4.85
N LEU A 99 11.40 -6.23 -5.14
CA LEU A 99 10.30 -5.90 -4.22
C LEU A 99 10.49 -6.50 -2.81
N THR A 100 10.85 -7.79 -2.72
CA THR A 100 11.08 -8.43 -1.41
C THR A 100 12.29 -7.82 -0.68
N GLY A 101 13.39 -7.60 -1.39
CA GLY A 101 14.60 -7.03 -0.80
C GLY A 101 14.37 -5.60 -0.31
N LEU A 102 13.70 -4.80 -1.14
CA LEU A 102 13.30 -3.43 -0.83
C LEU A 102 12.50 -3.35 0.47
N LEU A 103 11.45 -4.17 0.61
CA LEU A 103 10.60 -4.17 1.80
C LEU A 103 11.35 -4.63 3.07
N ASN A 104 12.51 -5.27 2.95
CA ASN A 104 13.36 -5.69 4.07
C ASN A 104 14.42 -4.66 4.47
N LEU A 105 14.54 -3.55 3.74
CA LEU A 105 15.47 -2.48 4.08
C LEU A 105 15.14 -1.85 5.45
N PRO A 106 16.14 -1.27 6.12
CA PRO A 106 15.92 -0.43 7.30
C PRO A 106 14.92 0.70 6.99
N PRO A 107 14.07 1.12 7.96
CA PRO A 107 12.99 2.09 7.71
C PRO A 107 13.42 3.37 7.02
N GLU A 108 14.55 3.97 7.44
CA GLU A 108 15.05 5.23 6.87
C GLU A 108 15.49 5.07 5.41
N GLU A 109 16.15 3.95 5.11
CA GLU A 109 16.61 3.64 3.76
C GLU A 109 15.44 3.28 2.83
N LEU A 110 14.47 2.50 3.33
CA LEU A 110 13.23 2.22 2.63
C LEU A 110 12.49 3.53 2.29
N LEU A 111 12.28 4.41 3.27
CA LEU A 111 11.60 5.69 3.06
C LEU A 111 12.33 6.57 2.04
N ARG A 112 13.66 6.68 2.17
CA ARG A 112 14.48 7.43 1.20
C ARG A 112 14.31 6.88 -0.21
N ARG A 113 14.39 5.55 -0.36
CA ARG A 113 14.26 4.89 -1.67
C ARG A 113 12.86 5.07 -2.26
N ILE A 114 11.81 4.83 -1.48
CA ILE A 114 10.42 4.98 -1.93
C ILE A 114 10.13 6.44 -2.33
N ASN A 115 10.53 7.41 -1.50
CA ASN A 115 10.33 8.83 -1.83
C ASN A 115 11.01 9.25 -3.14
N ALA A 116 12.15 8.65 -3.48
CA ALA A 116 12.89 8.99 -4.70
C ALA A 116 12.24 8.46 -5.99
N ILE A 117 11.46 7.37 -5.90
CA ILE A 117 10.90 6.68 -7.08
C ILE A 117 9.38 6.79 -7.19
N ALA A 118 8.71 7.30 -6.16
CA ALA A 118 7.26 7.35 -6.10
C ALA A 118 6.71 8.47 -6.99
N ASN A 119 5.74 8.13 -7.82
CA ASN A 119 4.98 9.08 -8.63
C ASN A 119 3.62 9.35 -7.97
N PRO A 120 3.09 10.58 -8.03
CA PRO A 120 1.71 10.84 -7.65
C PRO A 120 0.75 9.92 -8.43
N THR A 121 -0.24 9.35 -7.75
CA THR A 121 -1.21 8.43 -8.37
C THR A 121 -2.63 8.80 -7.98
N ASP A 122 -3.58 8.57 -8.88
CA ASP A 122 -5.00 8.74 -8.59
C ASP A 122 -5.52 7.49 -7.84
N PRO A 123 -6.02 7.60 -6.60
CA PRO A 123 -6.55 6.46 -5.88
C PRO A 123 -7.71 5.76 -6.60
N GLY A 124 -8.44 6.45 -7.49
CA GLY A 124 -9.55 5.90 -8.26
C GLY A 124 -9.17 4.71 -9.15
N ILE A 125 -7.90 4.56 -9.52
CA ILE A 125 -7.44 3.43 -10.35
C ILE A 125 -7.36 2.10 -9.59
N TYR A 126 -7.40 2.14 -8.26
CA TYR A 126 -7.36 0.94 -7.40
C TYR A 126 -8.75 0.56 -6.87
N LEU A 127 -9.75 1.41 -7.09
CA LEU A 127 -11.13 1.13 -6.71
C LEU A 127 -11.78 0.22 -7.74
N LYS A 128 -12.45 -0.83 -7.27
CA LYS A 128 -13.27 -1.66 -8.14
C LYS A 128 -14.46 -0.81 -8.61
N ARG A 129 -14.61 -0.65 -9.94
CA ARG A 129 -15.80 0.00 -10.49
C ARG A 129 -17.03 -0.84 -10.13
N ALA A 130 -18.10 -0.18 -9.70
CA ALA A 130 -19.40 -0.83 -9.60
C ALA A 130 -19.74 -1.43 -10.98
N ALA A 131 -20.08 -2.72 -11.00
CA ALA A 131 -20.47 -3.45 -12.20
C ALA A 131 -21.87 -3.02 -12.67
#